data_AF-A0A2R7K9T5-F1
#
_entry.id   AF-A0A2R7K9T5-F1
#
_cell.length_a   1.000
_cell.length_b   1.000
_cell.length_c   1.000
_cell.angle_alpha   90.00
_cell.angle_beta   90.00
_cell.angle_gamma   90.00
#
_symmetry.space_group_name_H-M   'P 1'
#
loop_
_entity.id
_entity.type
_entity.pdbx_description
1 polymer ?
#
loop_
_entity_poly.entity_id
_entity_poly.type
_entity_poly.pdbx_seq_one_letter_code
_entity_poly.pdbx_strand_id
1 'polypeptide(L)'
;FEGEKLTYKITASRIKWDPKKKIYILYDYNKRTLGELNDKIEKDPEKKMAFKFELSDLTPVVYIAETLPLGKLIDFIDKERKRGSGNINIYLVVLYKKYSVPVSAFILTIIAVAVSSMKRRGGMGMNLAIGIAIAFSFVFFDKIFGTLAEKSTFSPFLAVWFPNIVFGILAVYLLRNAKR
;
A
#
# COMPACT_ATOMS: atom_id res chain seq x y z
N PHE A 1 -27.31 10.74 4.76
CA PHE A 1 -27.96 10.40 3.48
C PHE A 1 -29.18 9.57 3.80
N GLU A 2 -30.30 9.86 3.16
CA GLU A 2 -31.48 9.00 3.09
C GLU A 2 -31.64 8.58 1.63
N GLY A 3 -31.35 7.32 1.33
CA GLY A 3 -31.12 6.88 -0.05
C GLY A 3 -29.95 7.65 -0.69
N GLU A 4 -30.19 8.28 -1.83
CA GLU A 4 -29.19 9.08 -2.57
C GLU A 4 -29.19 10.57 -2.18
N LYS A 5 -30.10 11.00 -1.29
CA LYS A 5 -30.21 12.42 -0.91
C LYS A 5 -29.36 12.74 0.31
N LEU A 6 -28.50 13.75 0.17
CA LEU A 6 -27.71 14.29 1.28
C LEU A 6 -28.62 15.06 2.22
N THR A 7 -28.76 14.59 3.46
CA THR A 7 -29.66 15.19 4.46
C THR A 7 -28.99 16.28 5.28
N TYR A 8 -27.70 16.12 5.60
CA TYR A 8 -26.93 17.12 6.34
C TYR A 8 -25.44 17.02 6.04
N LYS A 9 -24.72 18.14 6.22
CA LYS A 9 -23.26 18.23 6.16
C LYS A 9 -22.73 18.87 7.44
N ILE A 10 -21.70 18.27 8.03
CA ILE A 10 -20.97 18.82 9.18
C ILE A 10 -19.58 19.24 8.70
N THR A 11 -19.15 20.42 9.13
CA THR A 11 -17.82 20.98 8.88
C THR A 11 -17.27 21.57 10.18
N ALA A 12 -15.96 21.44 10.37
CA ALA A 12 -15.23 21.97 11.52
C ALA A 12 -13.80 22.34 11.09
N SER A 13 -13.20 23.34 11.73
CA SER A 13 -11.82 23.75 11.46
C SER A 13 -10.81 22.77 12.08
N ARG A 14 -11.16 22.22 13.25
CA ARG A 14 -10.33 21.27 14.00
C ARG A 14 -11.21 20.28 14.75
N ILE A 15 -10.75 19.03 14.81
CA ILE A 15 -11.35 17.96 15.61
C ILE A 15 -10.33 17.48 16.63
N LYS A 16 -10.74 17.31 17.89
CA LYS A 16 -9.93 16.76 18.98
C LYS A 16 -10.65 15.56 19.62
N TRP A 17 -9.94 14.45 19.78
CA TRP A 17 -10.45 13.28 20.50
C TRP A 17 -10.19 13.40 22.00
N ASP A 18 -11.23 13.20 22.82
CA ASP A 18 -11.10 13.07 24.27
C ASP A 18 -11.15 11.57 24.67
N PRO A 19 -10.01 10.93 24.98
CA PRO A 19 -9.95 9.51 25.31
C PRO A 19 -10.65 9.15 26.63
N LYS A 20 -10.84 10.11 27.56
CA LYS A 20 -11.50 9.84 28.85
C LYS A 20 -13.00 9.71 28.68
N LYS A 21 -13.58 10.55 27.82
CA LYS A 21 -15.03 10.64 27.60
C LYS A 21 -15.50 9.92 26.33
N LYS A 22 -14.57 9.42 25.51
CA LYS A 22 -14.83 8.79 24.20
C LYS A 22 -15.71 9.67 23.29
N ILE A 23 -15.46 10.98 23.30
CA ILE A 23 -16.18 11.98 22.49
C ILE A 23 -15.20 12.78 21.64
N TYR A 24 -15.73 13.29 20.52
CA TYR A 24 -15.05 14.22 19.65
C TYR A 24 -15.47 15.65 20.00
N ILE A 25 -14.49 16.54 20.09
CA ILE A 25 -14.66 17.98 20.28
C ILE A 25 -14.36 18.64 18.93
N LEU A 26 -15.37 19.25 18.34
CA LEU A 26 -15.28 19.97 17.07
C LEU A 26 -15.20 21.47 17.35
N TYR A 27 -14.19 22.12 16.80
CA TYR A 27 -14.00 23.58 16.87
C TYR A 27 -14.50 24.24 15.58
N ASP A 28 -15.10 25.43 15.72
CA ASP A 28 -15.77 26.16 14.64
C ASP A 28 -16.79 25.27 13.91
N TYR A 29 -17.66 24.63 14.70
CA TYR A 29 -18.66 23.70 14.22
C TYR A 29 -19.69 24.41 13.35
N ASN A 30 -19.93 23.86 12.16
CA ASN A 30 -20.98 24.30 11.25
C ASN A 30 -21.72 23.08 10.70
N LYS A 31 -22.99 22.95 11.05
CA LYS A 31 -23.91 21.95 10.51
C LYS A 31 -24.93 22.63 9.61
N ARG A 32 -24.92 22.24 8.34
CA ARG A 32 -25.94 22.61 7.35
C ARG A 32 -26.90 21.44 7.17
N THR A 33 -28.15 21.62 7.55
CA THR A 33 -29.23 20.67 7.27
C THR A 33 -29.94 21.15 6.00
N LEU A 34 -29.98 20.29 4.99
CA LEU A 34 -30.51 20.64 3.67
C LEU A 34 -32.03 20.48 3.69
N GLY A 35 -32.74 21.58 3.47
CA GLY A 35 -34.20 21.58 3.32
C GLY A 35 -34.62 21.76 1.86
N GLU A 36 -35.88 21.48 1.52
CA GLU A 36 -36.35 21.59 0.13
C GLU A 36 -36.38 23.04 -0.41
N LEU A 37 -36.56 24.03 0.48
CA LEU A 37 -36.66 25.46 0.12
C LEU A 37 -35.66 26.35 0.86
N ASN A 38 -35.23 25.96 2.06
CA ASN A 38 -34.31 26.72 2.89
C ASN A 38 -33.41 25.79 3.70
N ASP A 39 -32.15 26.18 3.84
CA ASP A 39 -31.20 25.43 4.65
C ASP A 39 -31.12 25.97 6.07
N LYS A 40 -31.08 25.06 7.03
CA LYS A 40 -30.87 25.40 8.44
C LYS A 40 -29.39 25.26 8.77
N ILE A 41 -28.77 26.36 9.18
CA ILE A 41 -27.36 26.41 9.57
C ILE A 41 -27.28 26.55 11.10
N GLU A 42 -26.61 25.61 11.74
CA GLU A 42 -26.27 25.63 13.17
C GLU A 42 -24.76 25.86 13.29
N LYS A 43 -24.35 26.93 13.98
CA LYS A 43 -22.94 27.26 14.22
C LYS A 43 -22.68 27.32 15.71
N ASP A 44 -21.65 26.63 16.16
CA ASP A 44 -21.19 26.63 17.54
C ASP A 44 -19.66 26.77 17.57
N PRO A 45 -19.08 27.57 18.50
CA PRO A 45 -17.63 27.65 18.67
C PRO A 45 -17.01 26.30 19.05
N GLU A 46 -17.71 25.52 19.87
CA GLU A 46 -17.31 24.19 20.31
C GLU A 46 -18.53 23.27 20.37
N LYS A 47 -18.47 22.10 19.70
CA LYS A 47 -19.49 21.05 19.78
C LYS A 47 -18.88 19.73 20.23
N LYS A 48 -19.52 19.10 21.21
CA LYS A 48 -19.16 17.76 21.70
C LYS A 48 -20.11 16.73 21.11
N MET A 49 -19.58 15.76 20.36
CA MET A 49 -20.37 14.72 19.71
C MET A 49 -19.68 13.35 19.82
N ALA A 50 -20.47 12.30 19.98
CA ALA A 50 -20.00 10.92 19.82
C ALA A 50 -20.27 10.47 18.38
N PHE A 51 -19.22 10.05 17.68
CA PHE A 51 -19.36 9.42 16.37
C PHE A 51 -19.18 7.91 16.50
N LYS A 52 -19.73 7.15 15.53
CA LYS A 52 -19.61 5.68 15.49
C LYS A 52 -18.27 5.19 14.95
N PHE A 53 -17.46 6.07 14.36
CA PHE A 53 -16.12 5.74 13.86
C PHE A 53 -15.08 5.94 14.96
N GLU A 54 -13.99 5.17 14.90
CA GLU A 54 -12.85 5.31 15.82
C GLU A 54 -11.81 6.29 15.26
N LEU A 55 -10.91 6.82 16.11
CA LEU A 55 -9.85 7.75 15.68
C LEU A 55 -8.94 7.12 14.60
N SER A 56 -8.73 5.81 14.64
CA SER A 56 -7.99 5.05 13.63
C SER A 56 -8.66 5.01 12.26
N ASP A 57 -9.98 5.23 12.17
CA ASP A 57 -10.69 5.33 10.89
C ASP A 57 -10.41 6.66 10.18
N LEU A 58 -9.84 7.66 10.89
CA LEU A 58 -9.51 8.98 10.33
C LEU A 58 -8.06 9.09 9.85
N THR A 59 -7.21 8.09 10.13
CA THR A 59 -5.83 8.06 9.64
C THR A 59 -5.73 7.53 8.21
N PRO A 60 -4.79 8.02 7.38
CA PRO A 60 -4.60 7.51 6.02
C PRO A 60 -4.33 6.01 6.02
N VAL A 61 -5.27 5.25 5.45
CA VAL A 61 -5.34 3.78 5.51
C VAL A 61 -4.11 3.10 4.87
N VAL A 62 -3.46 3.77 3.91
CA VAL A 62 -2.26 3.29 3.20
C VAL A 62 -1.04 3.15 4.13
N TYR A 63 -0.79 4.15 4.98
CA TYR A 63 0.40 4.16 5.85
C TYR A 63 0.33 3.08 6.93
N ILE A 64 -0.89 2.69 7.31
CA ILE A 64 -1.12 1.66 8.32
C ILE A 64 -0.72 0.29 7.74
N ALA A 65 -1.09 -0.01 6.50
CA ALA A 65 -0.85 -1.32 5.91
C ALA A 65 0.65 -1.69 5.83
N GLU A 66 1.53 -0.73 5.51
CA GLU A 66 2.97 -0.96 5.43
C GLU A 66 3.59 -1.30 6.80
N THR A 67 3.12 -0.63 7.85
CA THR A 67 3.66 -0.73 9.21
C THR A 67 3.08 -1.90 10.02
N LEU A 68 1.95 -2.47 9.60
CA LEU A 68 1.32 -3.58 10.31
C LEU A 68 2.13 -4.90 10.22
N PRO A 69 2.19 -5.66 11.33
CA PRO A 69 2.61 -7.06 11.29
C PRO A 69 1.68 -7.89 10.41
N LEU A 70 2.19 -8.99 9.85
CA LEU A 70 1.46 -9.87 8.90
C LEU A 70 0.06 -10.25 9.39
N GLY A 71 -0.08 -10.73 10.64
CA GLY A 71 -1.38 -11.12 11.18
C GLY A 71 -2.39 -9.96 11.24
N LYS A 72 -1.95 -8.80 11.73
CA LYS A 72 -2.80 -7.60 11.80
C LYS A 72 -3.14 -7.03 10.43
N LEU A 73 -2.25 -7.17 9.46
CA LEU A 73 -2.49 -6.75 8.08
C LEU A 73 -3.59 -7.60 7.43
N ILE A 74 -3.62 -8.91 7.67
CA ILE A 74 -4.68 -9.79 7.18
C ILE A 74 -6.03 -9.39 7.78
N ASP A 75 -6.09 -9.24 9.11
CA ASP A 75 -7.31 -8.79 9.81
C ASP A 75 -7.80 -7.44 9.28
N PHE A 76 -6.88 -6.53 8.97
CA PHE A 76 -7.16 -5.21 8.43
C PHE A 76 -7.71 -5.28 7.01
N ILE A 77 -7.12 -6.09 6.14
CA ILE A 77 -7.60 -6.30 4.76
C ILE A 77 -9.02 -6.87 4.78
N ASP A 78 -9.31 -7.82 5.68
CA ASP A 78 -10.65 -8.39 5.80
C ASP A 78 -11.68 -7.39 6.30
N LYS A 79 -11.30 -6.50 7.23
CA LYS A 79 -12.16 -5.39 7.68
C LYS A 79 -12.44 -4.41 6.55
N GLU A 80 -11.41 -3.97 5.84
CA GLU A 80 -11.55 -3.04 4.71
C GLU A 80 -12.34 -3.64 3.55
N ARG A 81 -12.19 -4.95 3.30
CA ARG A 81 -12.98 -5.68 2.31
C ARG A 81 -14.47 -5.70 2.68
N LYS A 82 -14.81 -5.96 3.95
CA LYS A 82 -16.20 -5.93 4.44
C LYS A 82 -16.82 -4.53 4.38
N ARG A 83 -16.01 -3.48 4.49
CA ARG A 83 -16.42 -2.07 4.37
C ARG A 83 -16.63 -1.61 2.92
N GLY A 84 -16.30 -2.44 1.93
CA GLY A 84 -16.39 -2.07 0.51
C GLY A 84 -15.34 -1.05 0.08
N SER A 85 -14.18 -1.02 0.75
CA SER A 85 -13.10 -0.08 0.46
C SER A 85 -12.55 -0.26 -0.97
N GLY A 86 -12.45 0.81 -1.74
CA GLY A 86 -11.92 0.78 -3.12
C GLY A 86 -10.42 0.50 -3.21
N ASN A 87 -9.69 0.59 -2.10
CA ASN A 87 -8.22 0.54 -2.07
C ASN A 87 -7.65 -0.84 -1.65
N ILE A 88 -8.45 -1.90 -1.71
CA ILE A 88 -8.03 -3.26 -1.29
C ILE A 88 -6.77 -3.72 -2.04
N ASN A 89 -6.62 -3.34 -3.32
CA ASN A 89 -5.47 -3.74 -4.13
C ASN A 89 -4.14 -3.27 -3.53
N ILE A 90 -4.09 -2.05 -2.98
CA ILE A 90 -2.89 -1.49 -2.36
C ILE A 90 -2.46 -2.37 -1.17
N TYR A 91 -3.41 -2.75 -0.32
CA TYR A 91 -3.12 -3.59 0.84
C TYR A 91 -2.70 -5.00 0.45
N LEU A 92 -3.29 -5.56 -0.60
CA LEU A 92 -2.90 -6.86 -1.15
C LEU A 92 -1.48 -6.82 -1.73
N VAL A 93 -1.09 -5.75 -2.43
CA VAL A 93 0.30 -5.57 -2.90
C VAL A 93 1.26 -5.61 -1.72
N VAL A 94 0.98 -4.88 -0.63
CA VAL A 94 1.82 -4.89 0.58
C VAL A 94 1.92 -6.30 1.17
N LEU A 95 0.78 -7.00 1.29
CA LEU A 95 0.74 -8.36 1.81
C LEU A 95 1.61 -9.31 0.98
N TYR A 96 1.46 -9.32 -0.34
CA TYR A 96 2.23 -10.18 -1.22
C TYR A 96 3.71 -9.78 -1.24
N LYS A 97 4.04 -8.49 -1.14
CA LYS A 97 5.43 -8.03 -1.03
C LYS A 97 6.13 -8.59 0.21
N LYS A 98 5.44 -8.72 1.36
CA LYS A 98 6.04 -9.31 2.57
C LYS A 98 6.51 -10.76 2.35
N TYR A 99 5.86 -11.53 1.48
CA TYR A 99 6.30 -12.89 1.10
C TYR A 99 7.29 -12.90 -0.06
N SER A 100 7.12 -11.99 -1.02
CA SER A 100 7.97 -11.88 -2.20
C SER A 100 9.38 -11.41 -1.87
N VAL A 101 9.55 -10.44 -0.97
CA VAL A 101 10.85 -9.81 -0.69
C VAL A 101 11.94 -10.83 -0.29
N PRO A 102 11.68 -11.81 0.61
CA PRO A 102 12.63 -12.88 0.88
C PRO A 102 13.00 -13.69 -0.36
N VAL A 103 12.02 -14.02 -1.21
CA VAL A 103 12.24 -14.77 -2.46
C VAL A 103 13.09 -13.96 -3.44
N SER A 104 12.81 -12.67 -3.58
CA SER A 104 13.59 -11.73 -4.40
C SER A 104 15.04 -11.68 -3.97
N ALA A 105 15.31 -11.67 -2.65
CA ALA A 105 16.66 -11.68 -2.12
C ALA A 105 17.44 -12.92 -2.58
N PHE A 106 16.85 -14.12 -2.46
CA PHE A 106 17.48 -15.35 -2.96
C PHE A 106 17.77 -15.32 -4.46
N ILE A 107 16.82 -14.84 -5.27
CA ILE A 107 16.98 -14.73 -6.73
C ILE A 107 18.15 -13.80 -7.05
N LEU A 108 18.20 -12.61 -6.45
CA LEU A 108 19.26 -11.64 -6.68
C LEU A 108 20.63 -12.15 -6.20
N THR A 109 20.67 -12.87 -5.08
CA THR A 109 21.91 -13.51 -4.61
C THR A 109 22.41 -14.55 -5.60
N ILE A 110 21.52 -15.41 -6.13
CA ILE A 110 21.92 -16.41 -7.14
C ILE A 110 22.45 -15.73 -8.40
N ILE A 111 21.78 -14.66 -8.87
CA ILE A 111 22.24 -13.87 -10.00
C ILE A 111 23.63 -13.28 -9.72
N ALA A 112 23.84 -12.67 -8.55
CA ALA A 112 25.11 -12.09 -8.18
C ALA A 112 26.23 -13.14 -8.17
N VAL A 113 26.00 -14.29 -7.55
CA VAL A 113 26.96 -15.41 -7.52
C VAL A 113 27.27 -15.91 -8.93
N ALA A 114 26.24 -16.12 -9.76
CA ALA A 114 26.41 -16.59 -11.14
C ALA A 114 27.21 -15.59 -11.99
N VAL A 115 26.91 -14.30 -11.89
CA VAL A 115 27.60 -13.24 -12.63
C VAL A 115 29.04 -13.07 -12.16
N SER A 116 29.30 -13.13 -10.86
CA SER A 116 30.66 -13.08 -10.30
C SER A 116 31.50 -14.30 -10.68
N SER A 117 30.89 -15.48 -10.82
CA SER A 117 31.59 -16.73 -11.18
C SER A 117 31.96 -16.82 -12.65
N MET A 118 31.36 -16.02 -13.55
CA MET A 118 31.68 -16.08 -14.98
C MET A 118 33.05 -15.44 -15.28
N LYS A 119 33.99 -16.24 -15.81
CA LYS A 119 35.27 -15.71 -16.31
C LYS A 119 35.04 -14.96 -17.63
N ARG A 120 35.18 -13.64 -17.62
CA ARG A 120 35.12 -12.80 -18.82
C ARG A 120 36.45 -12.09 -19.07
N ARG A 121 36.84 -11.98 -20.34
CA ARG A 121 38.07 -11.32 -20.85
C ARG A 121 38.12 -9.79 -20.65
N GLY A 122 37.20 -9.19 -19.88
CA GLY A 122 37.04 -7.74 -19.70
C GLY A 122 37.38 -7.19 -18.31
N GLY A 123 38.05 -7.96 -17.46
CA GLY A 123 38.39 -7.57 -16.09
C GLY A 123 37.23 -7.71 -15.09
N MET A 124 37.56 -7.65 -13.79
CA MET A 124 36.60 -7.88 -12.70
C MET A 124 35.43 -6.87 -12.69
N GLY A 125 35.66 -5.64 -13.14
CA GLY A 125 34.68 -4.55 -13.14
C GLY A 125 33.48 -4.77 -14.07
N MET A 126 33.65 -5.49 -15.18
CA MET A 126 32.55 -5.75 -16.12
C MET A 126 31.45 -6.64 -15.51
N ASN A 127 31.83 -7.67 -14.75
CA ASN A 127 30.88 -8.54 -14.07
C ASN A 127 30.11 -7.78 -12.99
N LEU A 128 30.80 -6.89 -12.26
CA LEU A 128 30.16 -6.04 -11.26
C LEU A 128 29.12 -5.11 -11.91
N ALA A 129 29.47 -4.42 -13.00
CA ALA A 129 28.56 -3.53 -13.71
C ALA A 129 27.31 -4.26 -14.20
N ILE A 130 27.46 -5.48 -14.72
CA ILE A 130 26.32 -6.32 -15.16
C ILE A 130 25.44 -6.72 -13.98
N GLY A 131 26.03 -7.16 -12.87
CA GLY A 131 25.27 -7.53 -11.66
C GLY A 131 24.44 -6.36 -11.13
N ILE A 132 25.05 -5.18 -11.06
CA ILE A 132 24.37 -3.93 -10.66
C ILE A 132 23.25 -3.59 -11.65
N ALA A 133 23.49 -3.64 -12.96
CA ALA A 133 22.49 -3.35 -13.97
C ALA A 133 21.27 -4.30 -13.89
N ILE A 134 21.50 -5.59 -13.65
CA ILE A 134 20.43 -6.57 -13.47
C ILE A 134 19.64 -6.28 -12.18
N ALA A 135 20.32 -5.96 -11.08
CA ALA A 135 19.67 -5.61 -9.82
C ALA A 135 18.81 -4.34 -9.94
N PHE A 136 19.32 -3.30 -10.59
CA PHE A 136 18.52 -2.09 -10.88
C PHE A 136 17.33 -2.38 -11.78
N SER A 137 17.52 -3.23 -12.80
CA SER A 137 16.42 -3.65 -13.67
C SER A 137 15.34 -4.38 -12.88
N PHE A 138 15.72 -5.25 -11.95
CA PHE A 138 14.77 -5.93 -11.05
C PHE A 138 13.96 -4.93 -10.22
N VAL A 139 14.63 -3.99 -9.55
CA VAL A 139 13.97 -2.96 -8.71
C VAL A 139 13.05 -2.09 -9.56
N PHE A 140 13.46 -1.75 -10.78
CA PHE A 140 12.65 -0.98 -11.72
C PHE A 140 11.36 -1.71 -12.09
N PHE A 141 11.44 -2.98 -12.47
CA PHE A 141 10.25 -3.78 -12.76
C PHE A 141 9.36 -3.95 -11.52
N ASP A 142 9.91 -4.29 -10.35
CA ASP A 142 9.13 -4.41 -9.10
C ASP A 142 8.36 -3.12 -8.78
N LYS A 143 8.95 -1.95 -9.00
CA LYS A 143 8.28 -0.67 -8.77
C LYS A 143 7.17 -0.39 -9.81
N ILE A 144 7.43 -0.67 -11.08
CA ILE A 144 6.43 -0.49 -12.14
C ILE A 144 5.22 -1.39 -11.90
N PHE A 145 5.44 -2.70 -11.71
CA PHE A 145 4.33 -3.62 -11.51
C PHE A 145 3.59 -3.36 -10.19
N GLY A 146 4.30 -2.97 -9.12
CA GLY A 146 3.68 -2.56 -7.86
C GLY A 146 2.74 -1.37 -8.04
N THR A 147 3.21 -0.29 -8.67
CA THR A 147 2.39 0.90 -8.94
C THR A 147 1.24 0.63 -9.91
N LEU A 148 1.43 -0.27 -10.88
CA LEU A 148 0.38 -0.70 -11.78
C LEU A 148 -0.74 -1.45 -11.05
N ALA A 149 -0.41 -2.37 -10.14
CA ALA A 149 -1.41 -3.09 -9.35
C ALA A 149 -2.14 -2.19 -8.34
N GLU A 150 -1.47 -1.16 -7.81
CA GLU A 150 -2.12 -0.18 -6.92
C GLU A 150 -3.17 0.66 -7.65
N LYS A 151 -2.91 1.04 -8.92
CA LYS A 151 -3.73 2.01 -9.66
C LYS A 151 -4.68 1.40 -10.69
N SER A 152 -4.53 0.13 -11.03
CA SER A 152 -5.33 -0.54 -12.05
C SER A 152 -6.07 -1.76 -11.48
N THR A 153 -6.95 -2.33 -12.30
CA THR A 153 -7.64 -3.60 -12.01
C THR A 153 -6.70 -4.81 -12.17
N PHE A 154 -5.40 -4.59 -12.39
CA PHE A 154 -4.42 -5.65 -12.52
C PHE A 154 -4.26 -6.42 -11.21
N SER A 155 -4.14 -7.75 -11.30
CA SER A 155 -4.05 -8.62 -10.13
C SER A 155 -2.82 -8.27 -9.28
N PRO A 156 -3.00 -7.88 -7.99
CA PRO A 156 -1.89 -7.59 -7.09
C PRO A 156 -0.93 -8.76 -6.91
N PHE A 157 -1.45 -9.99 -6.98
CA PHE A 157 -0.65 -11.20 -6.87
C PHE A 157 0.31 -11.32 -8.06
N LEU A 158 -0.21 -11.19 -9.28
CA LEU A 158 0.60 -11.30 -10.50
C LEU A 158 1.64 -10.18 -10.56
N ALA A 159 1.27 -8.94 -10.20
CA ALA A 159 2.21 -7.82 -10.24
C ALA A 159 3.44 -8.03 -9.35
N VAL A 160 3.24 -8.54 -8.13
CA VAL A 160 4.34 -8.76 -7.19
C VAL A 160 5.17 -9.98 -7.59
N TRP A 161 4.55 -11.05 -8.09
CA TRP A 161 5.27 -12.29 -8.42
C TRP A 161 5.91 -12.30 -9.80
N PHE A 162 5.41 -11.53 -10.76
CA PHE A 162 5.90 -11.53 -12.13
C PHE A 162 7.39 -11.18 -12.23
N PRO A 163 7.92 -10.12 -11.59
CA PRO A 163 9.36 -9.85 -11.56
C PRO A 163 10.16 -11.03 -11.00
N ASN A 164 9.71 -11.66 -9.92
CA ASN A 164 10.41 -12.80 -9.33
C ASN A 164 10.47 -14.00 -10.27
N ILE A 165 9.40 -14.28 -10.99
CA ILE A 165 9.38 -15.41 -11.93
C ILE A 165 10.36 -15.15 -13.08
N VAL A 166 10.30 -13.96 -13.69
CA VAL A 166 11.17 -13.59 -14.81
C VAL A 166 12.64 -13.63 -14.39
N PHE A 167 12.99 -12.98 -13.28
CA PHE A 167 14.38 -12.94 -12.81
C PHE A 167 14.82 -14.27 -12.19
N GLY A 168 13.90 -15.09 -11.67
CA GLY A 168 14.17 -16.44 -11.22
C GLY A 168 14.58 -17.36 -12.37
N ILE A 169 13.88 -17.29 -13.51
CA ILE A 169 14.26 -17.99 -14.74
C ILE A 169 15.64 -17.52 -15.21
N LEU A 170 15.88 -16.20 -15.19
CA LEU A 170 17.18 -15.63 -15.53
C LEU A 170 18.29 -16.13 -14.59
N ALA A 171 18.02 -16.22 -13.29
CA ALA A 171 18.97 -16.71 -12.29
C ALA A 171 19.39 -18.16 -12.58
N VAL A 172 18.41 -19.04 -12.86
CA VAL A 172 18.67 -20.44 -13.22
C VAL A 172 19.45 -20.54 -14.52
N TYR A 173 19.09 -19.74 -15.53
CA TYR A 173 19.82 -19.69 -16.80
C TYR A 173 21.28 -19.27 -16.61
N LEU A 174 21.52 -18.16 -15.90
CA LEU A 174 22.86 -17.64 -15.62
C LEU A 174 23.69 -18.65 -14.81
N LEU A 175 23.09 -19.31 -13.81
CA LEU A 175 23.78 -20.31 -12.99
C LEU A 175 24.21 -21.53 -13.82
N ARG A 176 23.36 -21.98 -14.76
CA ARG A 176 23.70 -23.07 -15.69
C ARG A 176 24.81 -22.66 -16.65
N ASN A 177 24.75 -21.44 -17.17
CA ASN A 177 25.75 -20.93 -18.10
C ASN A 177 27.10 -20.65 -17.42
N ALA A 178 27.11 -20.25 -16.14
CA ALA A 178 28.32 -19.99 -15.38
C ALA A 178 29.13 -21.25 -15.02
N LYS A 179 28.49 -22.44 -15.02
CA LYS A 179 29.16 -23.72 -14.79
C LYS A 179 29.87 -24.29 -16.03
N ARG A 180 29.57 -23.77 -17.23
CA ARG A 180 30.26 -24.12 -18.48
C ARG A 180 31.36 -23.11 -18.78
#